data_AF-A0A0J1BYS8-F1
#
_entry.id   AF-A0A0J1BYS8-F1
#
_cell.length_a   1.000
_cell.length_b   1.000
_cell.length_c   1.000
_cell.angle_alpha   90.00
_cell.angle_beta   90.00
_cell.angle_gamma   90.00
#
_symmetry.space_group_name_H-M   'P 1'
#
loop_
_entity.id
_entity.type
_entity.pdbx_description
1 polymer ?
#
loop_
_entity_poly.entity_id
_entity_poly.type
_entity_poly.pdbx_seq_one_letter_code
_entity_poly.pdbx_strand_id
1 'polypeptide(L)' 'MNIQASKIELAKIVLDIDNPDLIQEIVDFIQSKESLSEEQKSKINEAIYSLEKEEGIQHDAVMEETKIRYSKYFK' A
#
# COMPACT_ATOMS: atom_id res chain seq x y z
N MET A 1 15.06 -21.37 5.84
CA MET A 1 13.78 -21.91 6.37
C MET A 1 13.04 -22.61 5.25
N ASN A 2 12.51 -23.81 5.49
CA ASN A 2 11.68 -24.51 4.49
C ASN A 2 10.28 -23.90 4.51
N ILE A 3 9.94 -23.14 3.46
CA ILE A 3 8.63 -22.48 3.30
C ILE A 3 7.45 -23.44 3.41
N GLN A 4 7.61 -24.69 2.95
CA GLN A 4 6.53 -25.68 3.07
C GLN A 4 6.29 -26.11 4.51
N ALA A 5 7.35 -26.26 5.30
CA ALA A 5 7.22 -26.56 6.72
C ALA A 5 6.52 -25.42 7.46
N SER A 6 6.89 -24.17 7.19
CA SER A 6 6.25 -22.99 7.80
C SER A 6 4.77 -22.83 7.43
N LYS A 7 4.38 -23.21 6.21
CA LYS A 7 2.96 -23.21 5.78
C LYS A 7 2.13 -24.24 6.54
N ILE A 8 2.67 -25.44 6.76
CA ILE A 8 2.00 -26.51 7.49
C ILE A 8 1.82 -26.12 8.97
N GLU A 9 2.83 -25.50 9.56
CA GLU A 9 2.82 -25.05 10.95
C GLU A 9 1.77 -23.95 11.18
N LEU A 10 1.67 -22.99 10.26
CA LEU A 10 0.63 -21.97 10.29
C LEU A 10 -0.78 -22.60 10.17
N ALA A 11 -0.95 -23.56 9.27
CA ALA A 11 -2.25 -24.23 9.10
C ALA A 11 -2.69 -24.97 10.37
N LYS A 12 -1.76 -25.60 11.10
CA LYS A 12 -2.05 -26.23 12.40
C LYS A 12 -2.53 -25.21 13.42
N ILE A 13 -1.80 -24.10 13.58
CA ILE A 13 -2.15 -23.03 14.52
C ILE A 13 -3.54 -22.47 14.22
N VAL A 14 -3.88 -22.30 12.94
CA VAL A 14 -5.20 -21.80 12.52
C VAL A 14 -6.32 -22.81 12.81
N LEU A 15 -6.08 -24.10 12.60
CA LEU A 15 -7.06 -25.16 12.88
C LEU A 15 -7.31 -25.37 14.38
N ASP A 16 -6.33 -25.05 15.22
CA ASP A 16 -6.42 -25.15 16.68
C ASP A 16 -7.11 -23.92 17.31
N ILE A 17 -7.49 -22.90 16.53
CA ILE A 17 -8.23 -21.73 17.03
C ILE A 17 -9.73 -22.04 17.10
N ASP A 18 -10.25 -22.08 18.33
CA ASP A 18 -11.69 -22.28 18.59
C ASP A 18 -12.53 -20.99 18.48
N ASN A 19 -11.89 -19.83 18.26
CA ASN A 19 -12.58 -18.54 18.15
C ASN A 19 -12.76 -18.12 16.67
N PRO A 20 -13.99 -18.20 16.11
CA PRO A 20 -14.24 -17.84 14.72
C PRO A 20 -14.00 -16.35 14.40
N ASP A 21 -14.17 -15.44 15.37
CA ASP A 21 -13.94 -14.01 15.16
C ASP A 21 -12.44 -13.73 14.92
N LEU A 22 -11.58 -14.42 15.66
CA LEU A 22 -10.12 -14.31 15.52
C LEU A 22 -9.64 -14.85 14.16
N ILE A 23 -10.29 -15.91 13.65
CA ILE A 23 -10.01 -16.45 12.31
C ILE A 23 -10.35 -15.40 11.25
N GLN A 24 -11.50 -14.72 11.39
CA GLN A 24 -11.90 -13.68 10.46
C GLN A 24 -10.95 -12.49 10.47
N GLU A 25 -10.51 -12.02 11.64
CA GLU A 25 -9.51 -10.95 11.77
C GLU A 25 -8.18 -11.31 11.08
N ILE A 26 -7.73 -12.56 11.20
CA ILE A 26 -6.52 -13.06 10.54
C ILE A 26 -6.70 -13.07 9.02
N VAL A 27 -7.85 -13.50 8.52
CA VAL A 27 -8.17 -13.48 7.08
C VAL A 27 -8.16 -12.05 6.54
N ASP A 28 -8.82 -11.13 7.23
CA ASP A 28 -8.88 -9.73 6.84
C ASP A 28 -7.49 -9.07 6.88
N PHE A 29 -6.65 -9.43 7.87
CA PHE A 29 -5.27 -8.99 7.93
C PHE A 29 -4.41 -9.51 6.77
N ILE A 30 -4.58 -10.78 6.39
CA ILE A 30 -3.85 -11.36 5.25
C ILE A 30 -4.28 -10.72 3.94
N GLN A 31 -5.58 -10.49 3.76
CA GLN A 31 -6.14 -9.85 2.56
C GLN A 31 -5.80 -8.37 2.48
N SER A 32 -5.76 -7.66 3.61
CA SER A 32 -5.36 -6.25 3.68
C SER A 32 -3.86 -6.02 3.51
N LYS A 33 -3.03 -7.06 3.63
CA LYS A 33 -1.66 -7.04 3.11
C LYS A 33 -1.68 -7.12 1.58
N GLU A 34 -2.30 -6.13 0.94
CA GLU A 34 -2.03 -5.84 -0.45
C GLU A 34 -0.55 -5.50 -0.58
N SER A 35 0.21 -6.40 -1.22
CA SER A 35 1.48 -5.99 -1.80
C SER A 35 1.14 -4.98 -2.90
N LEU A 36 1.79 -3.82 -2.89
CA LEU A 36 1.72 -2.88 -4.01
C LEU A 36 1.84 -3.66 -5.33
N SER A 37 0.95 -3.38 -6.28
CA SER A 37 1.06 -3.97 -7.61
C SER A 37 2.40 -3.58 -8.22
N GLU A 38 2.91 -4.38 -9.15
CA GLU A 38 4.16 -4.05 -9.85
C GLU A 38 4.07 -2.69 -10.56
N GLU A 39 2.89 -2.32 -11.05
CA GLU A 39 2.64 -0.99 -11.62
C GLU A 39 2.75 0.12 -10.56
N GLN A 40 2.17 -0.07 -9.37
CA GLN A 40 2.26 0.90 -8.28
C GLN A 40 3.70 1.06 -7.80
N LYS A 41 4.45 -0.05 -7.65
CA LYS A 41 5.88 -0.02 -7.31
C LYS A 41 6.69 0.71 -8.38
N SER A 42 6.42 0.45 -9.65
CA SER A 42 7.09 1.11 -10.78
C SER A 42 6.88 2.63 -10.74
N LYS A 43 5.63 3.09 -10.55
CA LYS A 43 5.32 4.52 -10.48
C LYS A 43 5.96 5.20 -9.27
N ILE A 44 6.01 4.53 -8.12
CA ILE A 44 6.70 5.05 -6.93
C ILE A 44 8.19 5.20 -7.20
N ASN A 45 8.83 4.20 -7.82
CA ASN A 45 10.26 4.26 -8.15
C ASN A 45 10.57 5.37 -9.16
N GLU A 46 9.72 5.54 -10.18
CA GLU A 46 9.83 6.63 -11.15
C GLU A 46 9.71 8.00 -10.47
N ALA A 47 8.72 8.18 -9.59
CA ALA A 47 8.55 9.42 -8.83
C ALA A 47 9.75 9.73 -7.93
N ILE A 48 10.30 8.73 -7.23
CA ILE A 48 11.50 8.90 -6.40
C ILE A 48 12.69 9.32 -7.28
N TYR A 49 12.87 8.67 -8.43
CA TYR A 49 13.95 9.00 -9.36
C TYR A 49 13.85 10.44 -9.90
N SER A 50 12.65 10.91 -10.24
CA SER A 50 12.42 12.30 -10.64
C SER A 50 12.70 13.29 -9.52
N LEU A 51 12.38 12.94 -8.27
CA LEU A 51 12.69 13.77 -7.10
C LEU A 51 14.20 13.85 -6.83
N GLU A 52 14.94 12.74 -6.94
CA GLU A 52 16.39 12.72 -6.79
C GLU A 52 17.11 13.56 -7.86
N LYS A 53 16.50 13.70 -9.03
CA LYS A 53 17.00 14.52 -10.14
C LYS A 53 16.55 15.97 -10.10
N GLU A 54 15.82 16.38 -9.06
CA GLU A 54 15.20 17.71 -8.98
C GLU A 54 14.26 18.02 -10.16
N GLU A 55 13.76 17.01 -10.86
CA GLU A 55 12.81 17.13 -11.99
C GLU A 55 11.36 17.36 -11.50
N GLY A 56 11.16 17.45 -10.18
CA GLY A 56 9.86 17.71 -9.55
C GLY A 56 9.51 19.19 -9.45
N ILE A 57 8.22 19.49 -9.50
CA ILE A 57 7.71 20.83 -9.18
C ILE A 57 7.46 20.90 -7.68
N GLN A 58 7.85 22.01 -7.03
CA GLN A 58 7.56 22.20 -5.61
C GLN A 58 6.05 22.08 -5.36
N HIS A 59 5.70 21.35 -4.30
CA HIS A 59 4.32 21.11 -3.90
C HIS A 59 3.50 22.40 -3.88
N ASP A 60 4.03 23.48 -3.30
CA ASP A 60 3.32 24.74 -3.16
C ASP A 60 3.01 25.40 -4.52
N ALA A 61 3.92 25.30 -5.49
CA ALA A 61 3.69 25.80 -6.84
C ALA A 61 2.59 25.00 -7.56
N VAL A 62 2.56 23.67 -7.40
CA VAL A 62 1.48 22.82 -7.92
C VAL A 62 0.14 23.18 -7.28
N MET A 63 0.13 23.42 -5.97
CA MET A 63 -1.08 23.78 -5.22
C MET A 63 -1.62 25.15 -5.63
N GLU A 64 -0.76 26.15 -5.84
CA GLU A 64 -1.16 27.45 -6.35
C GLU A 64 -1.74 27.35 -7.76
N GLU A 65 -1.08 26.65 -8.68
CA GLU A 65 -1.60 26.44 -10.04
C GLU A 65 -2.95 25.73 -10.02
N THR A 66 -3.08 24.69 -9.18
CA THR A 66 -4.32 23.93 -9.03
C THR A 66 -5.45 24.81 -8.50
N LYS A 67 -5.16 25.66 -7.50
CA LYS A 67 -6.13 26.60 -6.93
C LYS A 67 -6.59 27.64 -7.95
N ILE A 68 -5.69 28.13 -8.80
CA ILE A 68 -6.02 29.06 -9.90
C ILE A 68 -6.89 28.35 -10.94
N ARG A 69 -6.42 27.20 -11.43
CA ARG A 69 -7.07 26.41 -12.50
C ARG A 69 -8.47 25.93 -12.11
N TYR A 70 -8.66 25.59 -10.84
CA TYR A 70 -9.91 25.06 -10.29
C TYR A 70 -10.58 26.03 -9.31
N SER A 71 -10.32 27.33 -9.47
CA SER A 71 -10.79 28.42 -8.59
C SER A 71 -12.29 28.37 -8.26
N LYS A 72 -13.13 27.87 -9.18
CA LYS A 72 -14.57 27.69 -8.96
C LYS A 72 -14.95 26.80 -7.77
N TYR A 73 -14.05 25.95 -7.29
CA TYR A 73 -14.26 25.05 -6.15
C TYR A 73 -13.65 25.55 -4.84
N PHE A 74 -12.85 26.63 -4.86
CA PHE A 74 -12.16 27.18 -3.69
C PHE A 74 -12.84 28.43 -3.11
N LYS A 75 -14.18 28.48 -3.19
CA LYS A 75 -15.00 29.55 -2.61
C LYS A 75 -15.12 29.45 -1.10
#